data_AF-A0AAD1W8W5-F1
#
_entry.id   AF-A0AAD1W8W5-F1
#
_cell.length_a   1.000
_cell.length_b   1.000
_cell.length_c   1.000
_cell.angle_alpha   90.00
_cell.angle_beta   90.00
_cell.angle_gamma   90.00
#
_symmetry.space_group_name_H-M   'P 1'
#
loop_
_entity.id
_entity.type
_entity.pdbx_description
1 polymer ?
#
loop_
_entity_poly.entity_id
_entity_poly.type
_entity_poly.pdbx_seq_one_letter_code
_entity_poly.pdbx_strand_id
1 'polypeptide(L)'
;MALRYRRGYIRLLCLLVLRDDFFRERYTTRRNIRWGGYNKRHSGEKTRPTAPIETQSLIHNISGRPLTPTEEGTLNKGLSFIPTPHIEWHQYDVSLYKFFRQLKLRAFFSTDQHNFGTTAESTDNIIQITQGDPHDEGNMEAVGHYVSGSDPCTVLSLDTGLKPKSTFTPHNINTSIDLFTNLVKKDMYKLRRKHQYTHSYHRKSINFTKQDWLNINNLKKDASIIIKPADKGGALVIMDRTYYIKEIESQLMDNTNYLPISQDPTHNLKRTLDKLNQWALSKNIISDGEYKYMNLKYPRIPVFYTLPKIHKNPLFPPGRPIVSGTGSIFQHPAEILDKFLIKYVPLQKSYLKDTTTFLTLLADIHIPPGDFWLVTMDVQSLYTSIDHNRGIEAVDWTLDRDPRLTQQGET
;
A
#
# COMPACT_ATOMS: atom_id res chain seq x y z
N MET A 1 2.73 19.16 -4.82
CA MET A 1 2.47 19.46 -3.39
C MET A 1 1.28 18.64 -2.91
N ALA A 2 1.51 17.42 -2.43
CA ALA A 2 0.51 16.57 -1.78
C ALA A 2 1.25 15.65 -0.79
N LEU A 3 1.51 16.16 0.42
CA LEU A 3 2.14 15.40 1.50
C LEU A 3 1.13 14.36 2.02
N ARG A 4 1.17 13.14 1.47
CA ARG A 4 0.58 11.96 2.10
C ARG A 4 1.44 11.59 3.31
N TYR A 5 1.11 12.16 4.47
CA TYR A 5 1.70 11.79 5.75
C TYR A 5 0.58 11.40 6.72
N ARG A 6 0.16 10.13 6.68
CA ARG A 6 -0.62 9.50 7.76
C ARG A 6 0.23 8.38 8.37
N ARG A 7 1.20 8.76 9.19
CA ARG A 7 1.86 7.88 10.16
C ARG A 7 1.68 8.54 11.52
N GLY A 8 0.84 7.96 12.38
CA GLY A 8 0.67 8.44 13.77
C GLY A 8 -0.71 8.30 14.40
N TYR A 9 -1.73 7.75 13.70
CA TYR A 9 -3.04 7.53 14.33
C TYR A 9 -3.42 6.07 14.24
N ILE A 10 -3.34 5.39 15.39
CA ILE A 10 -3.79 4.03 15.57
C ILE A 10 -5.29 4.00 15.23
N ARG A 11 -5.63 3.28 14.17
CA ARG A 11 -7.02 2.87 13.90
C ARG A 11 -7.45 2.03 15.09
N LEU A 12 -8.41 2.52 15.83
CA LEU A 12 -8.75 1.98 17.15
C LEU A 12 -9.29 0.55 17.10
N LEU A 13 -10.09 0.24 16.07
CA LEU A 13 -10.55 -1.11 15.77
C LEU A 13 -9.46 -2.00 15.14
N CYS A 14 -8.37 -1.42 14.63
CA CYS A 14 -7.21 -2.24 14.29
C CYS A 14 -6.63 -2.88 15.56
N LEU A 15 -6.67 -2.28 16.75
CA LEU A 15 -6.19 -2.95 17.97
C LEU A 15 -7.01 -4.19 18.36
N LEU A 16 -8.28 -4.29 17.92
CA LEU A 16 -9.16 -5.44 18.13
C LEU A 16 -8.97 -6.54 17.07
N VAL A 17 -8.79 -6.12 15.82
CA VAL A 17 -8.55 -7.01 14.67
C VAL A 17 -7.12 -7.55 14.65
N LEU A 18 -6.18 -6.79 15.20
CA LEU A 18 -4.76 -7.09 15.32
C LEU A 18 -4.50 -7.73 16.68
N ARG A 19 -4.69 -9.06 16.76
CA ARG A 19 -3.90 -9.85 17.72
C ARG A 19 -2.40 -9.84 17.39
N ASP A 20 -2.03 -9.33 16.21
CA ASP A 20 -0.67 -9.21 15.71
C ASP A 20 -0.61 -8.12 14.61
N ASP A 21 0.53 -7.44 14.47
CA ASP A 21 0.82 -6.28 13.60
C ASP A 21 0.70 -6.53 12.07
N PHE A 22 -0.43 -7.05 11.58
CA PHE A 22 -0.59 -7.55 10.20
C PHE A 22 -1.17 -6.59 9.17
N PHE A 23 -1.81 -5.47 9.55
CA PHE A 23 -2.31 -4.47 8.59
C PHE A 23 -1.35 -3.29 8.47
N ARG A 24 -0.21 -3.50 7.79
CA ARG A 24 0.47 -2.40 7.08
C ARG A 24 0.10 -2.52 5.61
N GLU A 25 -0.61 -1.51 5.12
CA GLU A 25 -0.94 -1.26 3.70
C GLU A 25 -2.04 -2.12 3.07
N ARG A 26 -3.29 -1.65 3.18
CA ARG A 26 -4.18 -1.49 2.02
C ARG A 26 -5.04 -0.23 2.21
N TYR A 27 -4.83 0.75 1.34
CA TYR A 27 -5.73 1.89 1.21
C TYR A 27 -6.83 1.49 0.22
N THR A 28 -8.04 1.20 0.71
CA THR A 28 -9.23 1.32 -0.12
C THR A 28 -9.55 2.81 -0.21
N THR A 29 -9.09 3.44 -1.29
CA THR A 29 -9.62 4.75 -1.68
C THR A 29 -11.10 4.53 -1.99
N ARG A 30 -12.01 5.02 -1.14
CA ARG A 30 -13.41 5.24 -1.57
C ARG A 30 -13.35 6.25 -2.71
N ARG A 31 -13.40 5.80 -3.97
CA ARG A 31 -13.82 6.64 -5.09
C ARG A 31 -15.34 6.71 -5.01
N ASN A 32 -15.85 7.57 -4.13
CA ASN A 32 -17.20 8.11 -4.34
C ASN A 32 -17.07 9.08 -5.51
N ILE A 33 -17.33 8.57 -6.71
CA ILE A 33 -17.57 9.40 -7.88
C ILE A 33 -18.90 10.12 -7.61
N ARG A 34 -18.84 11.42 -7.33
CA ARG A 34 -19.99 12.31 -7.37
C ARG A 34 -19.62 13.45 -8.31
N TRP A 35 -20.02 13.33 -9.57
CA TRP A 35 -19.99 14.41 -10.54
C TRP A 35 -21.31 15.19 -10.50
N GLY A 36 -21.21 16.49 -10.74
CA GLY A 36 -22.31 17.44 -10.89
C GLY A 36 -22.52 18.27 -9.63
N GLY A 37 -22.30 19.57 -9.57
CA GLY A 37 -22.04 20.57 -10.59
C GLY A 37 -22.31 21.90 -9.90
N TYR A 38 -21.40 22.87 -10.06
CA TYR A 38 -21.60 24.23 -9.59
C TYR A 38 -22.86 24.80 -10.24
N ASN A 39 -23.88 25.14 -9.47
CA ASN A 39 -24.88 26.11 -9.91
C ASN A 39 -25.47 26.91 -8.75
N LYS A 40 -25.73 28.18 -9.07
CA LYS A 40 -25.99 29.32 -8.21
C LYS A 40 -27.13 29.16 -7.20
N ARG A 41 -26.98 29.92 -6.12
CA ARG A 41 -27.93 30.28 -5.07
C ARG A 41 -29.35 30.50 -5.60
N HIS A 42 -30.34 29.82 -5.02
CA HIS A 42 -31.64 30.40 -4.70
C HIS A 42 -32.17 29.78 -3.41
N SER A 43 -32.57 30.65 -2.49
CA SER A 43 -33.23 30.37 -1.21
C SER A 43 -34.64 29.82 -1.45
N GLY A 44 -34.93 28.66 -0.87
CA GLY A 44 -36.25 28.05 -0.89
C GLY A 44 -36.27 26.81 -0.02
N GLU A 45 -36.75 26.99 1.21
CA GLU A 45 -36.97 25.93 2.19
C GLU A 45 -38.06 24.97 1.67
N LYS A 46 -37.67 23.75 1.29
CA LYS A 46 -38.59 22.65 0.99
C LYS A 46 -38.11 21.40 1.71
N THR A 47 -38.77 21.10 2.82
CA THR A 47 -38.63 19.86 3.57
C THR A 47 -38.98 18.67 2.67
N ARG A 48 -37.99 17.84 2.34
CA ARG A 48 -38.22 16.53 1.73
C ARG A 48 -38.51 15.52 2.84
N PRO A 49 -39.53 14.66 2.71
CA PRO A 49 -39.78 13.60 3.68
C PRO A 49 -38.63 12.58 3.58
N THR A 50 -37.84 12.47 4.65
CA THR A 50 -36.85 11.40 4.78
C THR A 50 -37.56 10.14 5.25
N ALA A 51 -37.82 9.22 4.32
CA ALA A 51 -37.97 7.82 4.68
C ALA A 51 -36.71 7.38 5.45
N PRO A 52 -36.84 6.57 6.52
CA PRO A 52 -35.70 6.12 7.29
C PRO A 52 -34.82 5.25 6.38
N ILE A 53 -33.63 5.74 6.08
CA ILE A 53 -32.57 4.90 5.53
C ILE A 53 -32.20 3.96 6.67
N GLU A 54 -32.61 2.69 6.60
CA GLU A 54 -32.05 1.64 7.43
C GLU A 54 -30.53 1.70 7.26
N THR A 55 -29.84 2.27 8.25
CA THR A 55 -28.39 2.21 8.32
C THR A 55 -28.06 0.75 8.53
N GLN A 56 -27.71 0.03 7.46
CA GLN A 56 -27.12 -1.31 7.54
C GLN A 56 -26.03 -1.24 8.60
N SER A 57 -26.26 -1.96 9.70
CA SER A 57 -25.32 -2.03 10.82
C SER A 57 -23.95 -2.38 10.26
N LEU A 58 -22.92 -1.62 10.66
CA LEU A 58 -21.55 -1.92 10.26
C LEU A 58 -21.04 -3.19 10.97
N ILE A 59 -21.83 -3.78 11.85
CA ILE A 59 -21.50 -4.95 12.66
C ILE A 59 -22.33 -6.13 12.18
N HIS A 60 -21.65 -7.22 11.90
CA HIS A 60 -22.21 -8.51 11.55
C HIS A 60 -21.76 -9.54 12.60
N ASN A 61 -22.59 -9.76 13.62
CA ASN A 61 -22.28 -10.71 14.70
C ASN A 61 -22.84 -12.09 14.36
N ILE A 62 -21.96 -13.07 14.16
CA ILE A 62 -22.31 -14.49 13.97
C ILE A 62 -21.74 -15.37 15.09
N SER A 63 -21.19 -14.75 16.14
CA SER A 63 -20.74 -15.47 17.33
C SER A 63 -21.91 -15.78 18.27
N GLY A 64 -21.74 -16.78 19.13
CA GLY A 64 -22.71 -17.07 20.20
C GLY A 64 -22.73 -16.01 21.32
N ARG A 65 -21.81 -15.02 21.29
CA ARG A 65 -21.70 -13.96 22.29
C ARG A 65 -22.56 -12.76 21.90
N PRO A 66 -23.63 -12.43 22.65
CA PRO A 66 -24.37 -11.21 22.44
C PRO A 66 -23.50 -10.00 22.76
N LEU A 67 -23.65 -8.92 21.99
CA LEU A 67 -23.01 -7.65 22.27
C LEU A 67 -23.91 -6.81 23.16
N THR A 68 -23.31 -6.09 24.10
CA THR A 68 -24.05 -5.05 24.83
C THR A 68 -24.33 -3.85 23.89
N PRO A 69 -25.41 -3.08 24.11
CA PRO A 69 -25.67 -1.88 23.31
C PRO A 69 -24.51 -0.87 23.32
N THR A 70 -23.73 -0.84 24.41
CA THR A 70 -22.54 0.02 24.50
C THR A 70 -21.39 -0.48 23.62
N GLU A 71 -21.16 -1.79 23.55
CA GLU A 71 -20.17 -2.38 22.66
C GLU A 71 -20.58 -2.19 21.19
N GLU A 72 -21.86 -2.39 20.86
CA GLU A 72 -22.38 -2.10 19.52
C GLU A 72 -22.19 -0.63 19.15
N GLY A 73 -22.51 0.30 20.05
CA GLY A 73 -22.27 1.73 19.83
C GLY A 73 -20.79 2.04 19.57
N THR A 74 -19.87 1.39 20.30
CA THR A 74 -18.43 1.53 20.10
C THR A 74 -17.97 0.96 18.75
N LEU A 75 -18.45 -0.23 18.37
CA LEU A 75 -18.07 -0.92 17.14
C LEU A 75 -18.68 -0.26 15.89
N ASN A 76 -19.89 0.29 15.97
CA ASN A 76 -20.59 0.99 14.89
C ASN A 76 -19.92 2.32 14.50
N LYS A 77 -18.98 2.82 15.30
CA LYS A 77 -18.09 3.91 14.85
C LYS A 77 -17.29 3.49 13.60
N GLY A 78 -17.01 2.20 13.45
CA GLY A 78 -16.47 1.59 12.24
C GLY A 78 -14.95 1.71 12.09
N LEU A 79 -14.41 0.93 11.15
CA LEU A 79 -12.95 0.80 10.92
C LEU A 79 -12.24 2.10 10.50
N SER A 80 -13.01 3.06 9.98
CA SER A 80 -12.48 4.36 9.54
C SER A 80 -12.49 5.42 10.63
N PHE A 81 -13.07 5.13 11.80
CA PHE A 81 -13.12 6.06 12.91
C PHE A 81 -11.73 6.31 13.49
N ILE A 82 -11.43 7.59 13.74
CA ILE A 82 -10.18 8.04 14.34
C ILE A 82 -10.54 8.75 15.64
N PRO A 83 -10.21 8.16 16.80
CA PRO A 83 -10.32 8.85 18.08
C PRO A 83 -9.49 10.13 18.05
N THR A 84 -9.97 11.15 18.74
CA THR A 84 -9.16 12.32 19.05
C THR A 84 -7.92 11.83 19.79
N PRO A 85 -6.72 12.06 19.24
CA PRO A 85 -5.51 11.45 19.74
C PRO A 85 -5.21 11.92 21.16
N HIS A 86 -4.87 10.98 22.04
CA HIS A 86 -4.11 11.30 23.24
C HIS A 86 -2.72 11.78 22.79
N ILE A 87 -2.27 12.93 23.27
CA ILE A 87 -0.99 13.51 22.85
C ILE A 87 0.15 12.67 23.45
N GLU A 88 0.76 11.80 22.63
CA GLU A 88 2.01 11.12 22.96
C GLU A 88 3.21 11.93 22.45
N TRP A 89 3.80 12.73 23.33
CA TRP A 89 4.92 13.64 22.99
C TRP A 89 6.08 12.95 22.27
N HIS A 90 6.39 11.69 22.59
CA HIS A 90 7.43 10.93 21.89
C HIS A 90 7.15 10.77 20.39
N GLN A 91 5.89 10.56 19.99
CA GLN A 91 5.54 10.44 18.57
C GLN A 91 5.68 11.78 17.83
N TYR A 92 5.42 12.90 18.52
CA TYR A 92 5.69 14.22 17.99
C TYR A 92 7.18 14.45 17.81
N ASP A 93 8.02 14.07 18.77
CA ASP A 93 9.48 14.19 18.66
C ASP A 93 10.01 13.41 17.45
N VAL A 94 9.56 12.16 17.26
CA VAL A 94 9.92 11.34 16.09
C VAL A 94 9.43 11.97 14.78
N SER A 95 8.24 12.57 14.78
CA SER A 95 7.66 13.22 13.60
C SER A 95 8.39 14.51 13.24
N LEU A 96 8.73 15.32 14.24
CA LEU A 96 9.53 16.53 14.10
C LEU A 96 10.93 16.19 13.59
N TYR A 97 11.58 15.17 14.15
CA TYR A 97 12.87 14.69 13.66
C TYR A 97 12.82 14.35 12.16
N LYS A 98 11.81 13.58 11.73
CA LYS A 98 11.62 13.23 10.32
C LYS A 98 11.37 14.44 9.43
N PHE A 99 10.57 15.39 9.91
CA PHE A 99 10.29 16.63 9.19
C PHE A 99 11.55 17.49 9.02
N PHE A 100 12.28 17.74 10.11
CA PHE A 100 13.55 18.49 10.05
C PHE A 100 14.57 17.79 9.17
N ARG A 101 14.68 16.46 9.26
CA ARG A 101 15.54 15.68 8.38
C ARG A 101 15.17 15.84 6.91
N GLN A 102 13.89 15.80 6.56
CA GLN A 102 13.44 16.02 5.17
C GLN A 102 13.77 17.43 4.69
N LEU A 103 13.58 18.43 5.54
CA LEU A 103 13.86 19.83 5.21
C LEU A 103 15.37 20.04 4.98
N LYS A 104 16.22 19.45 5.83
CA LYS A 104 17.68 19.41 5.68
C LYS A 104 18.10 18.71 4.39
N LEU A 105 17.56 17.52 4.11
CA LEU A 105 17.87 16.80 2.86
C LEU A 105 17.51 17.61 1.62
N ARG A 106 16.34 18.27 1.61
CA ARG A 106 15.94 19.11 0.48
C ARG A 106 16.87 20.30 0.28
N ALA A 107 17.26 20.97 1.35
CA ALA A 107 18.19 22.08 1.27
C ALA A 107 19.58 21.64 0.76
N PHE A 108 20.09 20.53 1.30
CA PHE A 108 21.38 19.98 0.90
C PHE A 108 21.43 19.61 -0.59
N PHE A 109 20.40 18.94 -1.12
CA PHE A 109 20.36 18.58 -2.54
C PHE A 109 19.87 19.72 -3.45
N SER A 110 19.35 20.82 -2.90
CA SER A 110 19.00 22.02 -3.70
C SER A 110 20.22 22.87 -4.06
N THR A 111 21.27 22.85 -3.24
CA THR A 111 22.52 23.58 -3.52
C THR A 111 23.40 22.87 -4.55
N ASP A 112 23.29 21.54 -4.69
CA ASP A 112 24.07 20.77 -5.67
C ASP A 112 23.60 20.98 -7.12
N GLN A 113 22.40 21.51 -7.36
CA GLN A 113 21.91 21.80 -8.72
C GLN A 113 22.52 23.07 -9.33
N HIS A 114 23.26 23.88 -8.55
CA HIS A 114 23.94 25.08 -9.07
C HIS A 114 25.43 24.88 -9.39
N ASN A 115 26.01 23.70 -9.11
CA ASN A 115 27.45 23.44 -9.35
C ASN A 115 27.75 22.58 -10.60
N PHE A 116 26.73 22.25 -11.41
CA PHE A 116 26.94 21.79 -12.79
C PHE A 116 26.44 22.87 -13.75
N GLY A 117 27.36 23.69 -14.23
CA GLY A 117 27.13 24.62 -15.35
C GLY A 117 27.15 26.10 -14.97
N THR A 118 28.31 26.62 -14.60
CA THR A 118 28.59 28.07 -14.72
C THR A 118 29.73 28.26 -15.73
N THR A 119 29.37 28.30 -17.01
CA THR A 119 29.99 29.24 -17.94
C THR A 119 28.87 30.13 -18.43
N ALA A 120 28.79 31.31 -17.82
CA ALA A 120 27.93 32.37 -18.28
C ALA A 120 28.60 33.03 -19.50
N GLU A 121 27.88 33.12 -20.61
CA GLU A 121 27.92 34.31 -21.46
C GLU A 121 26.54 34.50 -22.09
N SER A 122 26.01 35.70 -21.83
CA SER A 122 24.83 36.39 -22.35
C SER A 122 24.49 36.08 -23.82
N THR A 123 23.23 35.96 -24.21
CA THR A 123 22.36 37.13 -24.49
C THR A 123 20.90 36.70 -24.72
N ASP A 124 20.01 37.66 -24.50
CA ASP A 124 18.55 37.63 -24.64
C ASP A 124 18.02 36.94 -25.91
N ASN A 125 16.89 36.23 -25.77
CA ASN A 125 15.75 36.36 -26.69
C ASN A 125 14.48 35.74 -26.10
N ILE A 126 13.54 36.63 -25.76
CA ILE A 126 12.12 36.34 -25.51
C ILE A 126 11.47 36.04 -26.86
N ILE A 127 10.92 34.84 -27.09
CA ILE A 127 9.79 34.66 -28.04
C ILE A 127 8.76 33.65 -27.50
N GLN A 128 7.57 34.22 -27.38
CA GLN A 128 6.19 33.73 -27.35
C GLN A 128 5.86 32.26 -27.63
N ILE A 129 4.91 31.77 -26.84
CA ILE A 129 4.11 30.56 -27.05
C ILE A 129 2.99 30.89 -28.05
N THR A 130 2.94 30.19 -29.18
CA THR A 130 1.75 30.10 -30.04
C THR A 130 1.24 28.66 -30.08
N GLN A 131 -0.09 28.55 -29.99
CA GLN A 131 -0.87 27.31 -30.16
C GLN A 131 -0.87 26.88 -31.64
N GLY A 132 -0.85 25.57 -31.89
CA GLY A 132 -1.12 24.95 -33.19
C GLY A 132 -1.45 23.47 -33.00
N ASP A 133 -2.64 23.10 -33.46
CA ASP A 133 -3.26 21.77 -33.46
C ASP A 133 -2.66 20.84 -34.55
N PRO A 134 -3.06 19.54 -34.62
CA PRO A 134 -2.20 18.42 -34.98
C PRO A 134 -2.33 18.00 -36.45
N HIS A 135 -1.21 17.67 -37.10
CA HIS A 135 -1.08 16.72 -38.21
C HIS A 135 0.41 16.63 -38.55
N ASP A 136 1.09 15.55 -38.17
CA ASP A 136 1.91 14.72 -39.07
C ASP A 136 2.65 13.61 -38.31
N GLU A 137 2.71 12.44 -38.94
CA GLU A 137 3.44 11.26 -38.52
C GLU A 137 4.95 11.42 -38.75
N GLY A 138 5.79 10.92 -37.84
CA GLY A 138 7.22 10.80 -38.12
C GLY A 138 8.12 10.60 -36.90
N ASN A 139 8.63 9.36 -36.76
CA ASN A 139 9.90 8.95 -36.13
C ASN A 139 10.47 9.79 -34.96
N MET A 140 10.37 9.25 -33.73
CA MET A 140 11.27 9.64 -32.65
C MET A 140 12.31 8.53 -32.41
N GLU A 141 13.52 8.74 -32.97
CA GLU A 141 14.73 8.05 -32.54
C GLU A 141 15.10 8.52 -31.12
N ALA A 142 15.31 7.54 -30.22
CA ALA A 142 15.77 7.80 -28.87
C ALA A 142 17.30 7.98 -28.87
N VAL A 143 17.76 9.18 -28.53
CA VAL A 143 19.19 9.49 -28.35
C VAL A 143 19.70 8.78 -27.09
N GLY A 144 20.44 7.69 -27.29
CA GLY A 144 21.18 6.99 -26.24
C GLY A 144 22.56 7.61 -26.04
N HIS A 145 22.87 8.00 -24.80
CA HIS A 145 24.24 8.35 -24.40
C HIS A 145 25.09 7.07 -24.33
N TYR A 146 25.99 6.90 -25.29
CA TYR A 146 27.07 5.90 -25.25
C TYR A 146 28.16 6.36 -24.28
N VAL A 147 28.49 5.51 -23.29
CA VAL A 147 29.76 5.59 -22.55
C VAL A 147 30.61 4.42 -23.03
N SER A 148 31.75 4.72 -23.66
CA SER A 148 32.73 3.74 -24.10
C SER A 148 33.55 3.23 -22.91
N GLY A 149 33.54 1.91 -22.71
CA GLY A 149 34.35 1.23 -21.70
C GLY A 149 34.18 -0.28 -21.85
N SER A 150 35.24 -0.93 -22.29
CA SER A 150 35.38 -2.35 -22.62
C SER A 150 35.21 -3.29 -21.42
N ASP A 151 34.25 -4.23 -21.52
CA ASP A 151 34.30 -5.57 -20.92
C ASP A 151 33.22 -6.46 -21.61
N PRO A 152 33.58 -7.58 -22.27
CA PRO A 152 32.63 -8.45 -22.97
C PRO A 152 32.04 -9.49 -22.00
N CYS A 153 31.21 -9.04 -21.06
CA CYS A 153 30.20 -9.85 -20.36
C CYS A 153 29.36 -8.93 -19.45
N THR A 154 28.62 -7.99 -20.02
CA THR A 154 27.67 -7.16 -19.26
C THR A 154 26.43 -7.98 -18.93
N VAL A 155 26.51 -8.69 -17.81
CA VAL A 155 25.43 -9.47 -17.25
C VAL A 155 24.21 -8.59 -17.01
N LEU A 156 23.03 -9.11 -17.35
CA LEU A 156 21.68 -8.60 -17.08
C LEU A 156 21.58 -7.92 -15.69
N SER A 157 21.71 -6.59 -15.65
CA SER A 157 21.46 -5.83 -14.42
C SER A 157 19.96 -5.58 -14.25
N LEU A 158 19.43 -5.91 -13.08
CA LEU A 158 18.02 -5.67 -12.72
C LEU A 158 17.69 -4.17 -12.62
N ASP A 159 18.67 -3.36 -12.21
CA ASP A 159 18.61 -1.90 -11.95
C ASP A 159 17.23 -1.37 -11.54
N THR A 160 16.68 -1.92 -10.45
CA THR A 160 15.35 -1.54 -9.94
C THR A 160 15.34 -0.22 -9.18
N GLY A 161 16.53 0.33 -8.87
CA GLY A 161 16.71 1.49 -8.00
C GLY A 161 16.32 1.26 -6.54
N LEU A 162 15.99 0.02 -6.15
CA LEU A 162 15.63 -0.34 -4.78
C LEU A 162 16.87 -0.41 -3.90
N LYS A 163 16.87 0.36 -2.82
CA LYS A 163 17.96 0.42 -1.84
C LYS A 163 17.43 0.64 -0.43
N PRO A 164 18.17 0.23 0.61
CA PRO A 164 17.81 0.52 1.99
C PRO A 164 17.59 2.02 2.18
N LYS A 165 16.65 2.36 3.07
CA LYS A 165 16.39 3.76 3.41
C LYS A 165 17.63 4.36 4.02
N SER A 166 18.15 5.41 3.38
CA SER A 166 19.30 6.15 3.88
C SER A 166 19.03 6.69 5.29
N THR A 167 20.01 6.56 6.18
CA THR A 167 20.07 7.19 7.51
C THR A 167 20.75 8.55 7.49
N PHE A 168 21.32 8.95 6.34
CA PHE A 168 22.03 10.21 6.17
C PHE A 168 21.14 11.39 6.57
N THR A 169 21.72 12.28 7.37
CA THR A 169 21.11 13.55 7.74
C THR A 169 22.22 14.59 7.63
N PRO A 170 22.12 15.55 6.71
CA PRO A 170 23.19 16.52 6.53
C PRO A 170 23.21 17.49 7.72
N HIS A 171 24.41 17.89 8.14
CA HIS A 171 24.66 18.78 9.27
C HIS A 171 25.09 20.17 8.74
N ASN A 172 24.70 21.23 9.45
CA ASN A 172 25.15 22.61 9.19
C ASN A 172 24.91 23.13 7.75
N ILE A 173 23.78 22.79 7.13
CA ILE A 173 23.48 23.18 5.74
C ILE A 173 23.17 24.67 5.62
N ASN A 174 22.37 25.21 6.55
CA ASN A 174 21.85 26.57 6.45
C ASN A 174 21.44 27.06 7.84
N THR A 175 22.02 28.19 8.27
CA THR A 175 21.73 28.83 9.55
C THR A 175 20.23 29.10 9.74
N SER A 176 19.51 29.50 8.71
CA SER A 176 18.06 29.76 8.76
C SER A 176 17.24 28.49 9.02
N ILE A 177 17.68 27.35 8.49
CA ILE A 177 17.02 26.04 8.71
C ILE A 177 17.25 25.56 10.14
N ASP A 178 18.47 25.73 10.65
CA ASP A 178 18.80 25.36 12.02
C ASP A 178 18.12 26.30 13.03
N LEU A 179 18.04 27.60 12.74
CA LEU A 179 17.27 28.57 13.52
C LEU A 179 15.78 28.20 13.55
N PHE A 180 15.17 27.95 12.38
CA PHE A 180 13.78 27.50 12.30
C PHE A 180 13.54 26.20 13.09
N THR A 181 14.44 25.22 12.94
CA THR A 181 14.38 23.96 13.69
C THR A 181 14.42 24.20 15.21
N ASN A 182 15.27 25.10 15.67
CA ASN A 182 15.39 25.46 17.09
C ASN A 182 14.18 26.23 17.61
N LEU A 183 13.63 27.15 16.82
CA LEU A 183 12.40 27.88 17.16
C LEU A 183 11.21 26.93 17.31
N VAL A 184 10.99 26.03 16.34
CA VAL A 184 9.92 25.03 16.42
C VAL A 184 10.10 24.13 17.63
N LYS A 185 11.33 23.65 17.93
CA LYS A 185 11.61 22.87 19.14
C LYS A 185 11.27 23.65 20.42
N LYS A 186 11.62 24.94 20.49
CA LYS A 186 11.32 25.81 21.63
C LYS A 186 9.82 26.01 21.81
N ASP A 187 9.08 26.22 20.73
CA ASP A 187 7.62 26.39 20.76
C ASP A 187 6.92 25.09 21.14
N MET A 188 7.41 23.95 20.66
CA MET A 188 6.93 22.62 21.07
C MET A 188 7.18 22.38 22.56
N TYR A 189 8.34 22.78 23.10
CA TYR A 189 8.62 22.70 24.54
C TYR A 189 7.65 23.56 25.37
N LYS A 190 7.37 24.80 24.92
CA LYS A 190 6.38 25.68 25.56
C LYS A 190 4.97 25.08 25.52
N LEU A 191 4.57 24.54 24.38
CA LEU A 191 3.28 23.87 24.21
C LEU A 191 3.16 22.64 25.12
N ARG A 192 4.24 21.85 25.25
CA ARG A 192 4.31 20.71 26.17
C ARG A 192 4.17 21.12 27.62
N ARG A 193 4.86 22.18 28.06
CA ARG A 193 4.68 22.73 29.42
C ARG A 193 3.26 23.24 29.63
N LYS A 194 2.71 24.04 28.70
CA LYS A 194 1.34 24.56 28.82
C LYS A 194 0.32 23.42 28.93
N HIS A 195 0.49 22.36 28.14
CA HIS A 195 -0.32 21.15 28.21
C HIS A 195 -0.23 20.44 29.58
N GLN A 196 0.92 20.43 30.24
CA GLN A 196 1.06 19.87 31.59
C GLN A 196 0.25 20.67 32.63
N TYR A 197 0.22 22.00 32.53
CA TYR A 197 -0.45 22.88 33.50
C TYR A 197 -1.93 23.14 33.21
N THR A 198 -2.38 23.03 31.95
CA THR A 198 -3.79 23.26 31.58
C THR A 198 -4.53 21.94 31.33
N HIS A 199 -4.76 21.15 32.38
CA HIS A 199 -5.70 20.01 32.30
C HIS A 199 -7.15 20.45 31.98
N SER A 200 -7.47 21.75 32.07
CA SER A 200 -8.84 22.29 31.97
C SER A 200 -9.25 22.77 30.56
N TYR A 201 -8.31 23.11 29.67
CA TYR A 201 -8.61 23.79 28.39
C TYR A 201 -8.80 22.86 27.17
N HIS A 202 -8.72 21.54 27.36
CA HIS A 202 -8.94 20.53 26.32
C HIS A 202 -10.13 19.61 26.61
N ARG A 203 -11.20 20.14 27.20
CA ARG A 203 -12.56 19.59 27.00
C ARG A 203 -13.10 19.89 25.59
N LYS A 204 -12.24 19.89 24.56
CA LYS A 204 -12.71 19.76 23.17
C LYS A 204 -13.30 18.35 23.06
N SER A 205 -14.54 18.25 22.59
CA SER A 205 -15.38 17.05 22.64
C SER A 205 -14.56 15.76 22.43
N ILE A 206 -14.41 14.98 23.50
CA ILE A 206 -13.82 13.65 23.42
C ILE A 206 -14.76 12.84 22.51
N ASN A 207 -14.33 12.55 21.28
CA ASN A 207 -15.14 11.77 20.34
C ASN A 207 -15.13 10.26 20.67
N PHE A 208 -14.32 9.86 21.66
CA PHE A 208 -14.15 8.48 22.09
C PHE A 208 -14.01 8.36 23.61
N THR A 209 -15.07 7.87 24.25
CA THR A 209 -15.24 7.92 25.71
C THR A 209 -14.37 6.89 26.43
N LYS A 210 -14.23 7.04 27.75
CA LYS A 210 -13.58 6.03 28.61
C LYS A 210 -14.31 4.67 28.53
N GLN A 211 -15.64 4.70 28.44
CA GLN A 211 -16.44 3.48 28.26
C GLN A 211 -16.10 2.78 26.95
N ASP A 212 -15.95 3.53 25.85
CA ASP A 212 -15.58 2.94 24.58
C ASP A 212 -14.19 2.26 24.65
N TRP A 213 -13.21 2.85 25.36
CA TRP A 213 -11.91 2.21 25.59
C TRP A 213 -12.01 0.93 26.41
N LEU A 214 -12.86 0.92 27.44
CA LEU A 214 -13.13 -0.27 28.24
C LEU A 214 -13.76 -1.37 27.37
N ASN A 215 -14.77 -1.03 26.57
CA ASN A 215 -15.42 -1.95 25.63
C ASN A 215 -14.41 -2.60 24.69
N ILE A 216 -13.54 -1.79 24.07
CA ILE A 216 -12.48 -2.29 23.17
C ILE A 216 -11.49 -3.18 23.91
N ASN A 217 -11.05 -2.79 25.10
CA ASN A 217 -10.11 -3.62 25.86
C ASN A 217 -10.74 -4.93 26.32
N ASN A 218 -12.02 -4.95 26.66
CA ASN A 218 -12.75 -6.14 27.05
C ASN A 218 -12.93 -7.09 25.85
N LEU A 219 -13.42 -6.57 24.72
CA LEU A 219 -13.55 -7.30 23.47
C LEU A 219 -12.20 -7.87 22.98
N LYS A 220 -11.09 -7.16 23.21
CA LYS A 220 -9.74 -7.63 22.85
C LYS A 220 -9.26 -8.79 23.72
N LYS A 221 -9.60 -8.75 25.01
CA LYS A 221 -9.22 -9.77 25.99
C LYS A 221 -10.04 -11.04 25.85
N ASP A 222 -11.24 -10.94 25.27
CA ASP A 222 -12.11 -12.09 25.06
C ASP A 222 -11.48 -13.11 24.09
N ALA A 223 -11.15 -14.28 24.63
CA ALA A 223 -10.55 -15.38 23.89
C ALA A 223 -11.61 -16.30 23.24
N SER A 224 -12.90 -16.10 23.47
CA SER A 224 -13.96 -16.87 22.82
C SER A 224 -14.26 -16.39 21.40
N ILE A 225 -14.01 -15.10 21.11
CA ILE A 225 -14.36 -14.47 19.83
C ILE A 225 -13.15 -14.08 18.98
N ILE A 226 -13.40 -13.93 17.67
CA ILE A 226 -12.51 -13.35 16.67
C ILE A 226 -13.27 -12.22 15.98
N ILE A 227 -12.62 -11.06 15.87
CA ILE A 227 -13.16 -9.89 15.16
C ILE A 227 -12.30 -9.63 13.93
N LYS A 228 -12.91 -9.65 12.74
CA LYS A 228 -12.23 -9.42 11.45
C LYS A 228 -13.02 -8.45 10.57
N PRO A 229 -12.36 -7.68 9.70
CA PRO A 229 -13.05 -6.94 8.66
C PRO A 229 -13.67 -7.92 7.66
N ALA A 230 -14.86 -7.60 7.16
CA ALA A 230 -15.45 -8.30 6.03
C ALA A 230 -14.60 -8.13 4.77
N ASP A 231 -14.61 -9.14 3.91
CA ASP A 231 -13.90 -9.13 2.63
C ASP A 231 -14.35 -7.99 1.69
N LYS A 232 -15.64 -7.65 1.75
CA LYS A 232 -16.27 -6.55 0.99
C LYS A 232 -17.21 -5.77 1.91
N GLY A 233 -17.45 -4.50 1.58
CA GLY A 233 -18.42 -3.65 2.29
C GLY A 233 -17.91 -2.96 3.56
N GLY A 234 -16.72 -3.31 4.07
CA GLY A 234 -16.09 -2.62 5.20
C GLY A 234 -16.78 -2.83 6.56
N ALA A 235 -17.68 -3.82 6.65
CA ALA A 235 -18.30 -4.26 7.88
C ALA A 235 -17.28 -4.96 8.81
N LEU A 236 -17.60 -4.99 10.09
CA LEU A 236 -16.92 -5.78 11.13
C LEU A 236 -17.69 -7.07 11.33
N VAL A 237 -16.99 -8.19 11.30
CA VAL A 237 -17.56 -9.51 11.54
C VAL A 237 -17.02 -10.05 12.85
N ILE A 238 -17.92 -10.48 13.72
CA ILE A 238 -17.59 -11.11 15.00
C ILE A 238 -18.01 -12.57 14.91
N MET A 239 -17.08 -13.47 15.19
CA MET A 239 -17.24 -14.91 15.01
C MET A 239 -16.72 -15.64 16.23
N ASP A 240 -17.25 -16.83 16.50
CA ASP A 240 -16.63 -17.71 17.48
C ASP A 240 -15.23 -18.11 17.01
N ARG A 241 -14.28 -18.14 17.95
CA ARG A 241 -12.89 -18.53 17.67
C ARG A 241 -12.83 -19.95 17.11
N THR A 242 -13.65 -20.85 17.63
CA THR A 242 -13.73 -22.25 17.17
C THR A 242 -14.20 -22.35 15.73
N TYR A 243 -15.22 -21.58 15.33
CA TYR A 243 -15.66 -21.48 13.94
C TYR A 243 -14.54 -20.97 13.04
N TYR A 244 -13.85 -19.89 13.45
CA TYR A 244 -12.76 -19.30 12.66
C TYR A 244 -11.58 -20.26 12.46
N ILE A 245 -11.19 -21.01 13.50
CA ILE A 245 -10.12 -22.00 13.43
C ILE A 245 -10.51 -23.16 12.50
N LYS A 246 -11.74 -23.69 12.65
CA LYS A 246 -12.24 -24.78 11.78
C LYS A 246 -12.27 -24.37 10.31
N GLU A 247 -12.66 -23.13 10.01
CA GLU A 247 -12.62 -22.60 8.64
C GLU A 247 -11.19 -22.55 8.09
N ILE A 248 -10.21 -22.14 8.91
CA ILE A 248 -8.80 -22.14 8.52
C ILE A 248 -8.30 -23.56 8.27
N GLU A 249 -8.56 -24.49 9.19
CA GLU A 249 -8.14 -25.89 9.06
C GLU A 249 -8.75 -26.53 7.81
N SER A 250 -10.04 -26.31 7.56
CA SER A 250 -10.74 -26.78 6.37
C SER A 250 -10.05 -26.32 5.07
N GLN A 251 -9.59 -25.07 5.02
CA GLN A 251 -8.87 -24.54 3.86
C GLN A 251 -7.45 -25.12 3.71
N LEU A 252 -6.75 -25.35 4.82
CA LEU A 252 -5.37 -25.86 4.82
C LEU A 252 -5.29 -27.38 4.65
N MET A 253 -6.39 -28.11 4.87
CA MET A 253 -6.49 -29.56 4.63
C MET A 253 -6.61 -29.93 3.14
N ASP A 254 -6.69 -28.95 2.25
CA ASP A 254 -6.67 -29.19 0.81
C ASP A 254 -5.26 -29.64 0.35
N ASN A 255 -5.07 -30.95 0.29
CA ASN A 255 -3.82 -31.60 -0.12
C ASN A 255 -3.50 -31.41 -1.62
N THR A 256 -4.39 -30.81 -2.42
CA THR A 256 -4.08 -30.48 -3.82
C THR A 256 -3.22 -29.22 -3.91
N ASN A 257 -3.44 -28.25 -3.01
CA ASN A 257 -2.80 -26.93 -3.02
C ASN A 257 -1.78 -26.75 -1.87
N TYR A 258 -1.95 -27.48 -0.77
CA TYR A 258 -1.12 -27.34 0.43
C TYR A 258 -0.44 -28.65 0.79
N LEU A 259 0.80 -28.54 1.26
CA LEU A 259 1.58 -29.66 1.79
C LEU A 259 1.94 -29.34 3.25
N PRO A 260 1.62 -30.22 4.22
CA PRO A 260 2.05 -30.03 5.60
C PRO A 260 3.58 -30.16 5.69
N ILE A 261 4.19 -29.21 6.39
CA ILE A 261 5.62 -29.20 6.69
C ILE A 261 5.83 -29.55 8.16
N SER A 262 6.86 -30.36 8.45
CA SER A 262 7.16 -30.82 9.81
C SER A 262 7.87 -29.77 10.68
N GLN A 263 8.53 -28.80 10.06
CA GLN A 263 9.33 -27.78 10.74
C GLN A 263 9.36 -26.48 9.95
N ASP A 264 9.61 -25.37 10.64
CA ASP A 264 9.74 -24.05 10.01
C ASP A 264 10.95 -24.01 9.04
N PRO A 265 10.72 -23.82 7.72
CA PRO A 265 11.78 -23.81 6.72
C PRO A 265 12.52 -22.48 6.64
N THR A 266 12.10 -21.45 7.39
CA THR A 266 12.56 -20.05 7.24
C THR A 266 14.08 -19.94 7.26
N HIS A 267 14.76 -20.63 8.17
CA HIS A 267 16.22 -20.58 8.27
C HIS A 267 16.92 -21.18 7.05
N ASN A 268 16.44 -22.33 6.55
CA ASN A 268 17.02 -23.02 5.39
C ASN A 268 16.76 -22.24 4.10
N LEU A 269 15.55 -21.70 3.95
CA LEU A 269 15.19 -20.83 2.83
C LEU A 269 16.02 -19.55 2.84
N LYS A 270 16.20 -18.91 4.00
CA LYS A 270 17.07 -17.74 4.13
C LYS A 270 18.49 -18.05 3.67
N ARG A 271 19.09 -19.16 4.13
CA ARG A 271 20.44 -19.56 3.72
C ARG A 271 20.55 -19.75 2.21
N THR A 272 19.53 -20.34 1.59
CA THR A 272 19.49 -20.55 0.14
C THR A 272 19.38 -19.23 -0.60
N LEU A 273 18.51 -18.33 -0.13
CA LEU A 273 18.34 -16.99 -0.69
C LEU A 273 19.61 -16.14 -0.53
N ASP A 274 20.29 -16.20 0.61
CA ASP A 274 21.55 -15.49 0.84
C ASP A 274 22.63 -15.94 -0.15
N LYS A 275 22.73 -17.25 -0.43
CA LYS A 275 23.63 -17.79 -1.45
C LYS A 275 23.27 -17.32 -2.85
N LEU A 276 21.98 -17.34 -3.20
CA LEU A 276 21.49 -16.84 -4.49
C LEU A 276 21.82 -15.36 -4.67
N ASN A 277 21.59 -14.54 -3.65
CA ASN A 277 21.88 -13.12 -3.68
C ASN A 277 23.39 -12.85 -3.78
N GLN A 278 24.24 -13.63 -3.10
CA GLN A 278 25.70 -13.52 -3.24
C GLN A 278 26.17 -13.88 -4.65
N TRP A 279 25.62 -14.96 -5.21
CA TRP A 279 25.90 -15.34 -6.59
C TRP A 279 25.47 -14.25 -7.58
N ALA A 280 24.25 -13.74 -7.44
CA ALA A 280 23.72 -12.67 -8.29
C ALA A 280 24.58 -11.39 -8.20
N LEU A 281 25.05 -11.04 -7.00
CA LEU A 281 25.97 -9.92 -6.79
C LEU A 281 27.33 -10.17 -7.48
N SER A 282 27.90 -11.39 -7.35
CA SER A 282 29.17 -11.74 -8.00
C SER A 282 29.10 -11.72 -9.53
N LYS A 283 27.90 -11.89 -10.07
CA LYS A 283 27.60 -11.80 -11.49
C LYS A 283 27.15 -10.40 -11.92
N ASN A 284 27.16 -9.40 -11.04
CA ASN A 284 26.64 -8.05 -11.32
C ASN A 284 25.18 -8.04 -11.84
N ILE A 285 24.38 -9.07 -11.53
CA ILE A 285 22.94 -9.13 -11.85
C ILE A 285 22.16 -8.13 -10.97
N ILE A 286 22.60 -8.00 -9.73
CA ILE A 286 22.06 -7.05 -8.75
C ILE A 286 23.16 -6.09 -8.32
N SER A 287 22.77 -4.85 -8.03
CA SER A 287 23.64 -3.85 -7.41
C SER A 287 23.88 -4.14 -5.93
N ASP A 288 24.95 -3.57 -5.37
CA ASP A 288 25.21 -3.60 -3.91
C ASP A 288 24.04 -2.98 -3.10
N GLY A 289 23.37 -1.98 -3.67
CA GLY A 289 22.18 -1.37 -3.10
C GLY A 289 21.01 -2.35 -2.98
N GLU A 290 20.75 -3.12 -4.03
CA GLU A 290 19.70 -4.14 -4.06
C GLU A 290 20.04 -5.35 -3.19
N TYR A 291 21.31 -5.77 -3.18
CA TYR A 291 21.80 -6.82 -2.28
C TYR A 291 21.56 -6.45 -0.81
N LYS A 292 21.91 -5.22 -0.42
CA LYS A 292 21.64 -4.70 0.93
C LYS A 292 20.14 -4.55 1.20
N TYR A 293 19.34 -4.24 0.18
CA TYR A 293 17.88 -4.16 0.29
C TYR A 293 17.25 -5.51 0.58
N MET A 294 17.69 -6.56 -0.12
CA MET A 294 17.19 -7.92 0.06
C MET A 294 17.63 -8.58 1.36
N ASN A 295 18.75 -8.12 1.94
CA ASN A 295 19.28 -8.69 3.17
C ASN A 295 18.41 -8.34 4.39
N LEU A 296 17.43 -9.19 4.66
CA LEU A 296 16.58 -9.08 5.84
C LEU A 296 17.19 -9.84 7.03
N LYS A 297 17.68 -9.10 8.02
CA LYS A 297 18.38 -9.68 9.19
C LYS A 297 17.48 -10.55 10.08
N TYR A 298 16.23 -10.15 10.29
CA TYR A 298 15.28 -10.80 11.18
C TYR A 298 13.95 -11.03 10.46
N PRO A 299 13.85 -12.08 9.62
CA PRO A 299 12.61 -12.38 8.92
C PRO A 299 11.53 -12.88 9.88
N ARG A 300 10.27 -12.60 9.54
CA ARG A 300 9.07 -13.11 10.20
C ARG A 300 8.48 -14.24 9.38
N ILE A 301 7.95 -15.24 10.06
CA ILE A 301 7.17 -16.31 9.42
C ILE A 301 5.90 -15.68 8.82
N PRO A 302 5.59 -15.92 7.54
CA PRO A 302 4.33 -15.47 6.95
C PRO A 302 3.13 -16.04 7.71
N VAL A 303 2.12 -15.21 7.95
CA VAL A 303 0.94 -15.63 8.72
C VAL A 303 -0.27 -15.78 7.83
N PHE A 304 -0.90 -16.96 7.89
CA PHE A 304 -2.16 -17.26 7.26
C PHE A 304 -3.33 -16.73 8.10
N TYR A 305 -4.29 -16.09 7.44
CA TYR A 305 -5.55 -15.68 8.04
C TYR A 305 -6.62 -15.56 6.98
N THR A 306 -7.89 -15.64 7.40
CA THR A 306 -9.03 -15.48 6.50
C THR A 306 -9.81 -14.19 6.76
N LEU A 307 -10.40 -13.63 5.69
CA LEU A 307 -11.40 -12.56 5.77
C LEU A 307 -12.80 -13.09 5.40
N PRO A 308 -13.84 -12.91 6.23
CA PRO A 308 -15.17 -13.46 5.98
C PRO A 308 -15.86 -12.81 4.78
N LYS A 309 -16.31 -13.62 3.82
CA LYS A 309 -17.08 -13.22 2.64
C LYS A 309 -18.59 -13.21 2.93
N ILE A 310 -19.04 -12.29 3.78
CA ILE A 310 -20.47 -12.15 4.17
C ILE A 310 -21.43 -11.95 2.98
N HIS A 311 -20.94 -11.44 1.85
CA HIS A 311 -21.71 -11.28 0.61
C HIS A 311 -22.00 -12.60 -0.13
N LYS A 312 -21.36 -13.71 0.26
CA LYS A 312 -21.61 -15.05 -0.27
C LYS A 312 -22.56 -15.83 0.62
N ASN A 313 -22.32 -15.79 1.94
CA ASN A 313 -23.22 -16.36 2.94
C ASN A 313 -23.15 -15.49 4.21
N PRO A 314 -24.25 -14.83 4.61
CA PRO A 314 -24.27 -14.01 5.82
C PRO A 314 -24.12 -14.83 7.11
N LEU A 315 -24.70 -16.03 7.19
CA LEU A 315 -24.70 -16.83 8.44
C LEU A 315 -23.40 -17.61 8.62
N PHE A 316 -22.89 -18.18 7.54
CA PHE A 316 -21.66 -18.97 7.51
C PHE A 316 -20.73 -18.47 6.41
N PRO A 317 -20.12 -17.28 6.59
CA PRO A 317 -19.32 -16.66 5.55
C PRO A 317 -18.04 -17.48 5.31
N PRO A 318 -17.79 -17.93 4.06
CA PRO A 318 -16.53 -18.57 3.73
C PRO A 318 -15.38 -17.57 3.86
N GLY A 319 -14.23 -18.03 4.31
CA GLY A 319 -13.04 -17.23 4.45
C GLY A 319 -12.34 -16.97 3.11
N ARG A 320 -11.87 -15.74 2.87
CA ARG A 320 -10.84 -15.49 1.84
C ARG A 320 -9.47 -15.80 2.44
N PRO A 321 -8.74 -16.83 1.98
CA PRO A 321 -7.38 -17.09 2.44
C PRO A 321 -6.45 -15.93 2.09
N ILE A 322 -5.63 -15.50 3.04
CA ILE A 322 -4.59 -14.50 2.85
C ILE A 322 -3.35 -14.93 3.64
N VAL A 323 -2.19 -14.89 3.00
CA VAL A 323 -0.89 -15.03 3.65
C VAL A 323 -0.24 -13.65 3.73
N SER A 324 0.09 -13.18 4.94
CA SER A 324 0.85 -11.95 5.14
C SER A 324 2.33 -12.21 4.91
N GLY A 325 2.86 -11.79 3.76
CA GLY A 325 4.29 -11.83 3.45
C GLY A 325 5.10 -10.67 4.04
N THR A 326 4.48 -9.75 4.80
CA THR A 326 5.15 -8.54 5.30
C THR A 326 6.21 -8.90 6.35
N GLY A 327 7.44 -8.46 6.11
CA GLY A 327 8.60 -8.77 6.94
C GLY A 327 9.08 -10.21 6.77
N SER A 328 8.59 -10.96 5.78
CA SER A 328 9.08 -12.30 5.48
C SER A 328 10.34 -12.28 4.60
N ILE A 329 11.01 -13.42 4.50
CA ILE A 329 12.20 -13.60 3.64
C ILE A 329 11.90 -13.29 2.15
N PHE A 330 10.65 -13.41 1.71
CA PHE A 330 10.27 -13.24 0.31
C PHE A 330 9.82 -11.81 -0.02
N GLN A 331 9.65 -10.92 0.98
CA GLN A 331 9.11 -9.57 0.73
C GLN A 331 9.97 -8.80 -0.27
N HIS A 332 11.25 -8.59 0.04
CA HIS A 332 12.13 -7.77 -0.79
C HIS A 332 12.49 -8.41 -2.14
N PRO A 333 12.75 -9.74 -2.21
CA PRO A 333 12.88 -10.41 -3.50
C PRO A 333 11.64 -10.26 -4.39
N ALA A 334 10.43 -10.42 -3.83
CA ALA A 334 9.19 -10.25 -4.59
C ALA A 334 9.01 -8.80 -5.07
N GLU A 335 9.38 -7.81 -4.26
CA GLU A 335 9.35 -6.39 -4.67
C GLU A 335 10.32 -6.09 -5.82
N ILE A 336 11.52 -6.67 -5.81
CA ILE A 336 12.48 -6.53 -6.92
C ILE A 336 11.95 -7.19 -8.18
N LEU A 337 11.42 -8.42 -8.06
CA LEU A 337 10.87 -9.14 -9.19
C LEU A 337 9.66 -8.40 -9.79
N ASP A 338 8.76 -7.88 -8.95
CA ASP A 338 7.63 -7.06 -9.39
C ASP A 338 8.11 -5.80 -10.13
N LYS A 339 9.09 -5.09 -9.56
CA LYS A 339 9.68 -3.91 -10.21
C LYS A 339 10.31 -4.21 -11.56
N PHE A 340 10.92 -5.38 -11.70
CA PHE A 340 11.48 -5.82 -12.96
C PHE A 340 10.40 -6.24 -13.96
N LEU A 341 9.43 -7.04 -13.53
CA LEU A 341 8.42 -7.64 -14.43
C LEU A 341 7.31 -6.68 -14.85
N ILE A 342 7.00 -5.66 -14.04
CA ILE A 342 5.89 -4.73 -14.30
C ILE A 342 6.04 -4.00 -15.65
N LYS A 343 7.26 -3.84 -16.16
CA LYS A 343 7.54 -3.20 -17.47
C LYS A 343 7.06 -4.05 -18.66
N TYR A 344 6.89 -5.36 -18.48
CA TYR A 344 6.42 -6.27 -19.52
C TYR A 344 4.90 -6.46 -19.51
N VAL A 345 4.23 -6.14 -18.40
CA VAL A 345 2.78 -6.31 -18.26
C VAL A 345 1.99 -5.51 -19.33
N PRO A 346 2.35 -4.24 -19.65
CA PRO A 346 1.66 -3.48 -20.70
C PRO A 346 1.85 -4.02 -22.12
N LEU A 347 2.83 -4.90 -22.35
CA LEU A 347 3.09 -5.49 -23.67
C LEU A 347 2.12 -6.64 -24.00
N GLN A 348 1.39 -7.12 -23.00
CA GLN A 348 0.45 -8.23 -23.17
C GLN A 348 -0.81 -7.77 -23.89
N LYS A 349 -1.28 -8.54 -24.87
CA LYS A 349 -2.51 -8.21 -25.65
C LYS A 349 -3.76 -8.06 -24.79
N SER A 350 -3.84 -8.80 -23.68
CA SER A 350 -4.95 -8.77 -22.73
C SER A 350 -4.77 -7.70 -21.64
N TYR A 351 -3.76 -6.84 -21.73
CA TYR A 351 -3.50 -5.84 -20.71
C TYR A 351 -4.63 -4.81 -20.63
N LEU A 352 -5.15 -4.64 -19.42
CA LEU A 352 -6.12 -3.62 -19.09
C LEU A 352 -5.57 -2.79 -17.93
N LYS A 353 -5.31 -1.51 -18.18
CA LYS A 353 -4.66 -0.61 -17.22
C LYS A 353 -5.49 -0.38 -15.95
N ASP A 354 -6.75 0.02 -16.13
CA ASP A 354 -7.66 0.27 -15.02
C ASP A 354 -9.14 0.25 -15.46
N THR A 355 -10.04 0.43 -14.49
CA THR A 355 -11.48 0.48 -14.71
C THR A 355 -11.90 1.61 -15.64
N THR A 356 -11.17 2.73 -15.69
CA THR A 356 -11.51 3.84 -16.57
C THR A 356 -11.22 3.47 -18.02
N THR A 357 -10.06 2.87 -18.30
CA THR A 357 -9.75 2.33 -19.64
C THR A 357 -10.80 1.31 -20.09
N PHE A 358 -11.26 0.44 -19.18
CA PHE A 358 -12.31 -0.52 -19.50
C PHE A 358 -13.64 0.13 -19.90
N LEU A 359 -14.06 1.16 -19.16
CA LEU A 359 -15.30 1.88 -19.45
C LEU A 359 -15.23 2.63 -20.79
N THR A 360 -14.06 3.17 -21.15
CA THR A 360 -13.84 3.76 -22.47
C THR A 360 -13.96 2.71 -23.57
N LEU A 361 -13.29 1.56 -23.41
CA LEU A 361 -13.40 0.45 -24.37
C LEU A 361 -14.85 -0.02 -24.53
N LEU A 362 -15.62 -0.12 -23.44
CA LEU A 362 -17.04 -0.48 -23.51
C LEU A 362 -17.90 0.57 -24.20
N ALA A 363 -17.60 1.86 -24.03
CA ALA A 363 -18.35 2.95 -24.67
C ALA A 363 -18.17 2.97 -26.20
N ASP A 364 -17.01 2.50 -26.68
CA ASP A 364 -16.69 2.45 -28.11
C ASP A 364 -17.30 1.22 -28.81
N ILE A 365 -17.78 0.22 -28.05
CA ILE A 365 -18.42 -0.97 -28.61
C ILE A 365 -19.81 -0.60 -29.14
N HIS A 366 -19.95 -0.64 -30.46
CA HIS A 366 -21.24 -0.49 -31.13
C HIS A 366 -21.91 -1.86 -31.25
N ILE A 367 -23.04 -2.02 -30.55
CA ILE A 367 -23.87 -3.22 -30.66
C ILE A 367 -24.88 -2.98 -31.79
N PRO A 368 -24.82 -3.73 -32.90
CA PRO A 368 -25.78 -3.57 -33.99
C PRO A 368 -27.19 -3.93 -33.52
N PRO A 369 -28.24 -3.47 -34.21
CA PRO A 369 -29.62 -3.86 -33.89
C PRO A 369 -29.84 -5.36 -34.08
N GLY A 370 -30.42 -6.02 -33.08
CA GLY A 370 -30.68 -7.46 -33.06
C GLY A 370 -30.73 -8.02 -31.64
N ASP A 371 -30.95 -9.32 -31.52
CA ASP A 371 -30.96 -10.02 -30.23
C ASP A 371 -29.54 -10.51 -29.88
N PHE A 372 -29.01 -10.02 -28.77
CA PHE A 372 -27.68 -10.37 -28.28
C PHE A 372 -27.74 -10.94 -26.87
N TRP A 373 -26.86 -11.91 -26.61
CA TRP A 373 -26.65 -12.47 -25.28
C TRP A 373 -25.45 -11.81 -24.62
N LEU A 374 -25.66 -11.20 -23.46
CA LEU A 374 -24.55 -10.80 -22.61
C LEU A 374 -24.10 -12.00 -21.77
N VAL A 375 -22.91 -12.51 -22.07
CA VAL A 375 -22.29 -13.59 -21.31
C VAL A 375 -21.26 -12.99 -20.36
N THR A 376 -21.32 -13.39 -19.09
CA THR A 376 -20.32 -13.02 -18.08
C THR A 376 -19.70 -14.28 -17.51
N MET A 377 -18.39 -14.24 -17.27
CA MET A 377 -17.62 -15.36 -16.72
C MET A 377 -16.78 -14.85 -15.55
N ASP A 378 -16.73 -15.61 -14.47
CA ASP A 378 -15.88 -15.34 -13.30
C ASP A 378 -14.96 -16.54 -13.07
N VAL A 379 -13.68 -16.29 -12.80
CA VAL A 379 -12.71 -17.35 -12.52
C VAL A 379 -12.73 -17.64 -11.03
N GLN A 380 -13.08 -18.88 -10.66
CA GLN A 380 -13.01 -19.32 -9.28
C GLN A 380 -11.57 -19.52 -8.84
N SER A 381 -11.21 -18.97 -7.67
CA SER A 381 -9.93 -19.22 -7.01
C SER A 381 -8.69 -19.04 -7.91
N LEU A 382 -8.66 -17.94 -8.67
CA LEU A 382 -7.60 -17.65 -9.66
C LEU A 382 -6.19 -17.94 -9.12
N TYR A 383 -5.80 -17.37 -7.97
CA TYR A 383 -4.44 -17.48 -7.45
C TYR A 383 -3.99 -18.91 -7.13
N THR A 384 -4.87 -19.76 -6.63
CA THR A 384 -4.52 -21.17 -6.31
C THR A 384 -4.58 -22.05 -7.56
N SER A 385 -5.16 -21.56 -8.66
CA SER A 385 -5.32 -22.31 -9.91
C SER A 385 -4.23 -21.98 -10.95
N ILE A 386 -3.30 -21.07 -10.62
CA ILE A 386 -2.18 -20.73 -11.51
C ILE A 386 -1.12 -21.83 -11.41
N ASP A 387 -0.89 -22.52 -12.52
CA ASP A 387 0.23 -23.46 -12.66
C ASP A 387 1.57 -22.70 -12.63
N HIS A 388 2.39 -22.99 -11.63
CA HIS A 388 3.67 -22.32 -11.43
C HIS A 388 4.66 -22.57 -12.57
N ASN A 389 4.69 -23.77 -13.17
CA ASN A 389 5.61 -24.09 -14.27
C ASN A 389 5.23 -23.30 -15.51
N ARG A 390 3.93 -23.27 -15.86
CA ARG A 390 3.43 -22.44 -16.96
C ARG A 390 3.67 -20.95 -16.71
N GLY A 391 3.57 -20.51 -15.47
CA GLY A 391 3.90 -19.14 -15.08
C GLY A 391 5.36 -18.78 -15.36
N ILE A 392 6.29 -19.68 -15.01
CA ILE A 392 7.73 -19.52 -15.29
C ILE A 392 7.97 -19.53 -16.80
N GLU A 393 7.43 -20.51 -17.53
CA GLU A 393 7.54 -20.59 -18.99
C GLU A 393 7.02 -19.33 -19.70
N ALA A 394 5.91 -18.75 -19.22
CA ALA A 394 5.38 -17.51 -19.77
C ALA A 394 6.30 -16.30 -19.54
N VAL A 395 6.98 -16.26 -18.38
CA VAL A 395 7.98 -15.23 -18.10
C VAL A 395 9.20 -15.42 -19.00
N ASP A 396 9.73 -16.64 -19.11
CA ASP A 396 10.87 -16.96 -19.98
C ASP A 396 10.56 -16.60 -21.43
N TRP A 397 9.40 -17.03 -21.95
CA TRP A 397 8.93 -16.69 -23.29
C TRP A 397 8.87 -15.19 -23.56
N THR A 398 8.53 -14.40 -22.54
CA THR A 398 8.45 -12.93 -22.62
C THR A 398 9.85 -12.31 -22.60
N LEU A 399 10.75 -12.82 -21.76
CA LEU A 399 12.11 -12.30 -21.62
C LEU A 399 12.99 -12.63 -22.84
N ASP A 400 12.84 -13.81 -23.43
CA ASP A 400 13.58 -14.23 -24.64
C ASP A 400 13.31 -13.31 -25.85
N ARG A 401 12.13 -12.68 -25.87
CA ARG A 401 11.68 -11.76 -26.91
C ARG A 401 12.03 -10.31 -26.63
N ASP A 402 12.64 -10.02 -25.48
CA ASP A 402 13.09 -8.66 -25.17
C ASP A 402 14.44 -8.41 -25.86
N PRO A 403 14.50 -7.60 -26.93
CA PRO A 403 15.75 -7.38 -27.67
C PRO A 403 16.88 -6.79 -26.82
N ARG A 404 16.54 -6.15 -25.68
CA ARG A 404 17.53 -5.64 -24.72
C ARG A 404 18.27 -6.75 -23.97
N LEU A 405 17.67 -7.95 -23.91
CA LEU A 405 18.24 -9.13 -23.25
C LEU A 405 18.81 -10.11 -24.28
N THR A 406 18.20 -10.21 -25.48
CA THR A 406 18.60 -11.17 -26.52
C THR A 406 19.86 -10.77 -27.29
N GLN A 407 20.20 -9.47 -27.42
CA GLN A 407 21.42 -9.00 -28.12
C GLN A 407 22.74 -9.27 -27.36
N GLN A 408 22.70 -9.94 -26.21
CA GLN A 408 23.87 -10.22 -25.36
C GLN A 408 24.36 -11.68 -25.43
N GLY A 409 23.74 -12.53 -26.25
CA GLY A 409 24.06 -13.96 -26.35
C GLY A 409 24.88 -14.39 -27.58
N GLU A 410 25.15 -13.50 -28.52
CA GLU A 410 25.97 -13.77 -29.70
C GLU A 410 27.11 -12.74 -29.78
N THR A 411 28.22 -13.01 -29.09
CA THR A 411 29.58 -12.59 -29.49
C THR A 411 30.65 -13.25 -28.64
#